data_AF-F2TK34-F1
#
_entry.id   AF-F2TK34-F1
#
_cell.length_a   1.000
_cell.length_b   1.000
_cell.length_c   1.000
_cell.angle_alpha   90.00
_cell.angle_beta   90.00
_cell.angle_gamma   90.00
#
_symmetry.space_group_name_H-M   'P 1'
#
loop_
_entity.id
_entity.type
_entity.pdbx_description
1 polymer ?
#
loop_
_entity_poly.entity_id
_entity_poly.type
_entity_poly.pdbx_seq_one_letter_code
_entity_poly.pdbx_strand_id
1 'polypeptide(L)'
;MLPYINTPFSLVSDATGASIDELKLITSLLLSYPLAGVLKRLPDSKPWLKNVFIVGVSIFYLVGMFDLWDGLRTFLYSSAGAYAIAFYVDGPLMPWIAFVFLMGHMSINHISRQLADSPSTIDITGAQMVLVMKLTAFCWNVHDGRLPQEQLSESQKYAAITKLPSLLDFAGYTFFFPSLFAGPAFDYIEYRKWIETTMFDAPPGVDPAKRPPTRKKRKIPRSGRPALLRAAFGLFWIFGFLQFGRLYNVEFILSDNYLKYTLLRRVWILHMLGFTSRLKYYGVWSLTEGACILSGMGYNGFDPNTGKVSWNRLENVNPKGLETAQSPHAYLSNWNKNTNHWLKNYMYLRVTPKAKKPGFRASLATFVTSAFWHGFHPGYYFTFILGAFIQTTAKNFRRNVRPFFLTPDGSSPTPYKRFYDILSWLTTQLALSFIVAPFVILHFKQSIHVWSSVYYYGIVGIAASQAFFSSPAKGYLVKRLKARGGPVSRPPAGVREPREQPVLGLPPNPGQDIEDAVNEVKREIELRKRRGSVVTMPSGQELKAAVEEKLGRKL
;
A
#
# COMPACT_ATOMS: atom_id res chain seq x y z
N MET A 1 -13.90 -19.74 -23.24
CA MET A 1 -14.89 -19.67 -22.14
C MET A 1 -15.63 -20.99 -21.93
N LEU A 2 -15.89 -21.40 -20.67
CA LEU A 2 -16.81 -22.52 -20.40
C LEU A 2 -18.23 -22.17 -20.89
N PRO A 3 -18.91 -23.03 -21.67
CA PRO A 3 -20.27 -22.77 -22.11
C PRO A 3 -21.20 -22.47 -20.93
N TYR A 4 -22.06 -21.46 -21.07
CA TYR A 4 -23.10 -21.07 -20.10
C TYR A 4 -22.60 -20.53 -18.74
N ILE A 5 -21.29 -20.32 -18.55
CA ILE A 5 -20.76 -19.80 -17.28
C ILE A 5 -21.31 -18.40 -16.95
N ASN A 6 -21.67 -17.61 -17.97
CA ASN A 6 -22.25 -16.28 -17.81
C ASN A 6 -23.75 -16.28 -17.50
N THR A 7 -24.48 -17.36 -17.81
CA THR A 7 -25.94 -17.38 -17.76
C THR A 7 -26.52 -17.04 -16.37
N PRO A 8 -25.94 -17.52 -15.25
CA PRO A 8 -26.42 -17.10 -13.92
C PRO A 8 -26.17 -15.61 -13.64
N PHE A 9 -25.12 -15.04 -14.23
CA PHE A 9 -24.71 -13.66 -14.00
C PHE A 9 -25.49 -12.67 -14.87
N SER A 10 -25.91 -13.05 -16.08
CA SER A 10 -26.71 -12.17 -16.95
C SER A 10 -28.04 -11.81 -16.28
N LEU A 11 -28.72 -12.78 -15.66
CA LEU A 11 -29.97 -12.55 -14.93
C LEU A 11 -29.83 -11.51 -13.81
N VAL A 12 -28.72 -11.58 -13.07
CA VAL A 12 -28.43 -10.64 -11.97
C VAL A 12 -27.94 -9.30 -12.49
N SER A 13 -27.16 -9.30 -13.57
CA SER A 13 -26.71 -8.10 -14.28
C SER A 13 -27.90 -7.27 -14.74
N ASP A 14 -28.86 -7.89 -15.42
CA ASP A 14 -30.07 -7.24 -15.93
C ASP A 14 -30.92 -6.64 -14.80
N ALA A 15 -30.98 -7.33 -13.64
CA ALA A 15 -31.75 -6.87 -12.48
C ALA A 15 -31.06 -5.76 -11.67
N THR A 16 -29.73 -5.67 -11.70
CA THR A 16 -28.95 -4.79 -10.80
C THR A 16 -28.20 -3.66 -11.51
N GLY A 17 -28.01 -3.76 -12.82
CA GLY A 17 -27.17 -2.86 -13.62
C GLY A 17 -25.67 -3.03 -13.37
N ALA A 18 -25.25 -3.99 -12.54
CA ALA A 18 -23.85 -4.30 -12.32
C ALA A 18 -23.30 -5.11 -13.50
N SER A 19 -22.04 -4.91 -13.85
CA SER A 19 -21.43 -5.69 -14.94
C SER A 19 -21.29 -7.17 -14.56
N ILE A 20 -21.36 -8.05 -15.57
CA ILE A 20 -21.17 -9.50 -15.39
C ILE A 20 -19.84 -9.79 -14.69
N ASP A 21 -18.77 -9.08 -15.03
CA ASP A 21 -17.45 -9.29 -14.45
C ASP A 21 -17.39 -8.88 -12.97
N GLU A 22 -18.02 -7.77 -12.57
CA GLU A 22 -18.13 -7.39 -11.16
C GLU A 22 -18.87 -8.45 -10.34
N LEU A 23 -19.96 -9.00 -10.88
CA LEU A 23 -20.74 -10.06 -10.24
C LEU A 23 -19.93 -11.36 -10.11
N LYS A 24 -19.15 -11.71 -11.13
CA LYS A 24 -18.20 -12.83 -11.07
C LYS A 24 -17.13 -12.60 -10.02
N LEU A 25 -16.60 -11.39 -9.89
CA LEU A 25 -15.59 -11.09 -8.89
C LEU A 25 -16.14 -11.27 -7.48
N ILE A 26 -17.30 -10.69 -7.18
CA ILE A 26 -17.96 -10.89 -5.88
C ILE A 26 -18.23 -12.37 -5.63
N THR A 27 -18.72 -13.10 -6.64
CA THR A 27 -18.94 -14.54 -6.55
C THR A 27 -17.65 -15.31 -6.28
N SER A 28 -16.52 -14.96 -6.92
CA SER A 28 -15.22 -15.60 -6.65
C SER A 28 -14.73 -15.35 -5.22
N LEU A 29 -14.96 -14.14 -4.67
CA LEU A 29 -14.63 -13.82 -3.29
C LEU A 29 -15.48 -14.63 -2.31
N LEU A 30 -16.77 -14.78 -2.57
CA LEU A 30 -17.68 -15.58 -1.73
C LEU A 30 -17.42 -17.07 -1.85
N LEU A 31 -17.19 -17.58 -3.06
CA LEU A 31 -16.84 -18.98 -3.35
C LEU A 31 -15.50 -19.37 -2.70
N SER A 32 -14.62 -18.40 -2.48
CA SER A 32 -13.36 -18.63 -1.77
C SER A 32 -13.55 -19.07 -0.31
N TYR A 33 -14.70 -18.81 0.31
CA TYR A 33 -14.97 -19.28 1.68
C TYR A 33 -15.18 -20.80 1.77
N PRO A 34 -16.17 -21.42 1.08
CA PRO A 34 -16.31 -22.87 1.11
C PRO A 34 -15.04 -23.56 0.61
N LEU A 35 -14.38 -23.02 -0.43
CA LEU A 35 -13.12 -23.57 -0.95
C LEU A 35 -11.96 -23.46 0.05
N ALA A 36 -11.82 -22.34 0.80
CA ALA A 36 -10.85 -22.23 1.89
C ALA A 36 -11.18 -23.20 3.04
N GLY A 37 -12.48 -23.45 3.23
CA GLY A 37 -12.97 -24.53 4.06
C GLY A 37 -12.48 -25.90 3.61
N VAL A 38 -12.49 -26.22 2.31
CA VAL A 38 -11.93 -27.49 1.79
C VAL A 38 -10.40 -27.50 1.95
N LEU A 39 -9.72 -26.43 1.54
CA LEU A 39 -8.26 -26.29 1.60
C LEU A 39 -7.70 -26.61 2.99
N LYS A 40 -8.26 -26.02 4.05
CA LYS A 40 -7.80 -26.25 5.43
C LYS A 40 -8.07 -27.66 5.97
N ARG A 41 -8.89 -28.45 5.26
CA ARG A 41 -9.25 -29.82 5.63
C ARG A 41 -8.43 -30.87 4.88
N LEU A 42 -7.68 -30.47 3.84
CA LEU A 42 -6.74 -31.34 3.16
C LEU A 42 -5.63 -31.80 4.14
N PRO A 43 -5.09 -33.02 3.97
CA PRO A 43 -4.14 -33.59 4.93
C PRO A 43 -2.88 -32.73 5.13
N ASP A 44 -2.55 -32.42 6.38
CA ASP A 44 -1.35 -31.64 6.74
C ASP A 44 -0.05 -32.41 6.40
N SER A 45 -0.09 -33.74 6.33
CA SER A 45 1.04 -34.59 5.92
C SER A 45 1.32 -34.60 4.42
N LYS A 46 0.43 -34.02 3.60
CA LYS A 46 0.55 -33.99 2.13
C LYS A 46 0.41 -32.54 1.62
N PRO A 47 1.39 -31.66 1.91
CA PRO A 47 1.32 -30.25 1.51
C PRO A 47 1.15 -30.05 -0.01
N TRP A 48 1.69 -30.95 -0.82
CA TRP A 48 1.52 -30.93 -2.28
C TRP A 48 0.05 -30.96 -2.72
N LEU A 49 -0.85 -31.66 -2.00
CA LEU A 49 -2.29 -31.69 -2.33
C LEU A 49 -2.93 -30.31 -2.16
N LYS A 50 -2.51 -29.57 -1.12
CA LYS A 50 -2.97 -28.20 -0.88
C LYS A 50 -2.49 -27.29 -2.01
N ASN A 51 -1.24 -27.42 -2.46
CA ASN A 51 -0.72 -26.63 -3.58
C ASN A 51 -1.46 -26.92 -4.89
N VAL A 52 -1.68 -28.20 -5.23
CA VAL A 52 -2.44 -28.59 -6.43
C VAL A 52 -3.87 -28.03 -6.36
N PHE A 53 -4.53 -28.13 -5.21
CA PHE A 53 -5.86 -27.56 -5.01
C PHE A 53 -5.85 -26.03 -5.19
N ILE A 54 -4.87 -25.34 -4.61
CA ILE A 54 -4.71 -23.89 -4.72
C ILE A 54 -4.56 -23.47 -6.19
N VAL A 55 -3.63 -24.11 -6.91
CA VAL A 55 -3.36 -23.81 -8.33
C VAL A 55 -4.59 -24.11 -9.19
N GLY A 56 -5.25 -25.25 -8.97
CA GLY A 56 -6.45 -25.65 -9.71
C GLY A 56 -7.61 -24.67 -9.53
N VAL A 57 -7.88 -24.22 -8.30
CA VAL A 57 -8.93 -23.22 -8.04
C VAL A 57 -8.58 -21.88 -8.69
N SER A 58 -7.32 -21.45 -8.62
CA SER A 58 -6.90 -20.19 -9.25
C SER A 58 -6.97 -20.23 -10.77
N ILE A 59 -6.60 -21.34 -11.41
CA ILE A 59 -6.78 -21.52 -12.85
C ILE A 59 -8.27 -21.52 -13.21
N PHE A 60 -9.11 -22.17 -12.41
CA PHE A 60 -10.57 -22.12 -12.60
C PHE A 60 -11.10 -20.69 -12.48
N TYR A 61 -10.62 -19.89 -11.53
CA TYR A 61 -10.99 -18.48 -11.44
C TYR A 61 -10.56 -17.72 -12.69
N LEU A 62 -9.27 -17.76 -13.05
CA LEU A 62 -8.76 -16.99 -14.19
C LEU A 62 -9.41 -17.40 -15.51
N VAL A 63 -9.37 -18.69 -15.85
CA VAL A 63 -9.78 -19.19 -17.16
C VAL A 63 -11.23 -19.67 -17.15
N GLY A 64 -11.63 -20.44 -16.14
CA GLY A 64 -12.98 -21.00 -16.08
C GLY A 64 -14.05 -19.92 -15.91
N MET A 65 -13.85 -18.96 -15.00
CA MET A 65 -14.84 -17.95 -14.64
C MET A 65 -14.73 -16.67 -15.49
N PHE A 66 -13.50 -16.22 -15.75
CA PHE A 66 -13.26 -14.95 -16.44
C PHE A 66 -12.70 -15.08 -17.86
N ASP A 67 -12.35 -16.29 -18.33
CA ASP A 67 -11.70 -16.52 -19.64
C ASP A 67 -10.40 -15.72 -19.86
N LEU A 68 -9.70 -15.40 -18.77
CA LEU A 68 -8.45 -14.61 -18.76
C LEU A 68 -7.23 -15.46 -19.13
N TRP A 69 -7.18 -15.96 -20.36
CA TRP A 69 -6.00 -16.69 -20.88
C TRP A 69 -4.75 -15.81 -20.90
N ASP A 70 -4.88 -14.57 -21.38
CA ASP A 70 -3.79 -13.59 -21.33
C ASP A 70 -3.42 -13.21 -19.90
N GLY A 71 -4.39 -13.25 -18.99
CA GLY A 71 -4.14 -13.05 -17.57
C GLY A 71 -3.34 -14.19 -16.94
N LEU A 72 -3.67 -15.44 -17.27
CA LEU A 72 -2.90 -16.62 -16.87
C LEU A 72 -1.48 -16.55 -17.44
N ARG A 73 -1.33 -16.22 -18.73
CA ARG A 73 -0.04 -16.00 -19.39
C ARG A 73 0.80 -14.94 -18.67
N THR A 74 0.19 -13.81 -18.30
CA THR A 74 0.83 -12.72 -17.54
C THR A 74 1.35 -13.21 -16.19
N PHE A 75 0.55 -14.00 -15.47
CA PHE A 75 0.93 -14.59 -14.19
C PHE A 75 2.12 -15.56 -14.35
N LEU A 76 2.08 -16.40 -15.38
CA LEU A 76 3.12 -17.38 -15.67
C LEU A 76 4.44 -16.70 -16.06
N TYR A 77 4.43 -15.71 -16.95
CA TYR A 77 5.64 -14.97 -17.35
C TYR A 77 6.30 -14.26 -16.17
N SER A 78 5.51 -13.55 -15.35
CA SER A 78 6.05 -12.87 -14.18
C SER A 78 6.65 -13.87 -13.19
N SER A 79 5.92 -14.96 -12.89
CA SER A 79 6.35 -15.96 -11.91
C SER A 79 7.57 -16.76 -12.40
N ALA A 80 7.56 -17.22 -13.65
CA ALA A 80 8.66 -17.97 -14.24
C ALA A 80 9.92 -17.10 -14.36
N GLY A 81 9.78 -15.85 -14.81
CA GLY A 81 10.91 -14.92 -14.89
C GLY A 81 11.51 -14.61 -13.53
N ALA A 82 10.69 -14.34 -12.50
CA ALA A 82 11.19 -14.12 -11.14
C ALA A 82 11.90 -15.35 -10.57
N TYR A 83 11.34 -16.56 -10.75
CA TYR A 83 11.96 -17.80 -10.30
C TYR A 83 13.27 -18.08 -11.04
N ALA A 84 13.31 -17.89 -12.36
CA ALA A 84 14.51 -18.08 -13.17
C ALA A 84 15.62 -17.09 -12.79
N ILE A 85 15.29 -15.81 -12.60
CA ILE A 85 16.24 -14.79 -12.13
C ILE A 85 16.77 -15.18 -10.75
N ALA A 86 15.90 -15.57 -9.83
CA ALA A 86 16.31 -16.03 -8.52
C ALA A 86 17.16 -17.31 -8.58
N PHE A 87 16.93 -18.21 -9.53
CA PHE A 87 17.69 -19.47 -9.65
C PHE A 87 19.06 -19.28 -10.31
N TYR A 88 19.14 -18.55 -11.42
CA TYR A 88 20.34 -18.47 -12.26
C TYR A 88 21.24 -17.26 -11.97
N VAL A 89 20.71 -16.18 -11.39
CA VAL A 89 21.49 -14.96 -11.15
C VAL A 89 21.95 -14.93 -9.71
N ASP A 90 23.27 -14.84 -9.53
CA ASP A 90 23.91 -14.62 -8.24
C ASP A 90 24.47 -13.19 -8.13
N GLY A 91 24.50 -12.69 -6.90
CA GLY A 91 25.06 -11.39 -6.57
C GLY A 91 24.04 -10.32 -6.16
N PRO A 92 24.53 -9.11 -5.80
CA PRO A 92 23.72 -8.03 -5.22
C PRO A 92 22.73 -7.38 -6.19
N LEU A 93 22.90 -7.59 -7.50
CA LEU A 93 22.02 -7.04 -8.53
C LEU A 93 20.80 -7.93 -8.83
N MET A 94 20.79 -9.21 -8.42
CA MET A 94 19.70 -10.14 -8.75
C MET A 94 18.31 -9.59 -8.39
N PRO A 95 18.05 -9.07 -7.17
CA PRO A 95 16.74 -8.53 -6.84
C PRO A 95 16.35 -7.31 -7.67
N TRP A 96 17.32 -6.51 -8.09
CA TRP A 96 17.10 -5.33 -8.92
C TRP A 96 16.76 -5.70 -10.36
N ILE A 97 17.42 -6.73 -10.91
CA ILE A 97 17.09 -7.29 -12.23
C ILE A 97 15.65 -7.83 -12.21
N ALA A 98 15.29 -8.60 -11.18
CA ALA A 98 13.93 -9.09 -11.01
C ALA A 98 12.92 -7.94 -10.87
N PHE A 99 13.25 -6.90 -10.10
CA PHE A 99 12.41 -5.72 -9.95
C PHE A 99 12.15 -5.01 -11.28
N VAL A 100 13.20 -4.74 -12.07
CA VAL A 100 13.07 -4.09 -13.39
C VAL A 100 12.25 -4.95 -14.34
N PHE A 101 12.49 -6.26 -14.39
CA PHE A 101 11.71 -7.19 -15.21
C PHE A 101 10.23 -7.17 -14.85
N LEU A 102 9.91 -7.31 -13.55
CA LEU A 102 8.52 -7.38 -13.07
C LEU A 102 7.77 -6.06 -13.23
N MET A 103 8.41 -4.94 -12.88
CA MET A 103 7.82 -3.61 -13.06
C MET A 103 7.67 -3.26 -14.54
N GLY A 104 8.63 -3.64 -15.39
CA GLY A 104 8.57 -3.44 -16.84
C GLY A 104 7.41 -4.22 -17.48
N HIS A 105 7.26 -5.50 -17.14
CA HIS A 105 6.15 -6.32 -17.62
C HIS A 105 4.79 -5.76 -17.19
N MET A 106 4.64 -5.38 -15.92
CA MET A 106 3.41 -4.74 -15.45
C MET A 106 3.17 -3.39 -16.11
N SER A 107 4.23 -2.63 -16.41
CA SER A 107 4.10 -1.34 -17.09
C SER A 107 3.53 -1.48 -18.49
N ILE A 108 3.97 -2.48 -19.25
CA ILE A 108 3.42 -2.79 -20.58
C ILE A 108 1.92 -3.08 -20.49
N ASN A 109 1.50 -3.87 -19.50
CA ASN A 109 0.10 -4.22 -19.32
C ASN A 109 -0.74 -3.01 -18.87
N HIS A 110 -0.22 -2.18 -17.96
CA HIS A 110 -0.88 -0.92 -17.57
C HIS A 110 -1.07 0.04 -18.74
N ILE A 111 -0.05 0.20 -19.59
CA ILE A 111 -0.15 1.05 -20.78
C ILE A 111 -1.17 0.47 -21.76
N SER A 112 -1.11 -0.83 -22.03
CA SER A 112 -2.07 -1.50 -22.92
C SER A 112 -3.51 -1.34 -22.43
N ARG A 113 -3.74 -1.49 -21.12
CA ARG A 113 -5.04 -1.24 -20.49
C ARG A 113 -5.49 0.22 -20.63
N GLN A 114 -4.60 1.16 -20.35
CA GLN A 114 -4.90 2.58 -20.45
C GLN A 114 -5.24 3.00 -21.89
N LEU A 115 -4.62 2.37 -22.89
CA LEU A 115 -4.94 2.59 -24.30
C LEU A 115 -6.28 1.95 -24.71
N ALA A 116 -6.67 0.84 -24.08
CA ALA A 116 -7.95 0.17 -24.35
C ALA A 116 -9.16 0.90 -23.75
N ASP A 117 -8.98 1.68 -22.68
CA ASP A 117 -9.98 2.54 -22.02
C ASP A 117 -11.35 1.86 -21.77
N SER A 118 -11.34 0.58 -21.35
CA SER A 118 -12.54 -0.19 -21.02
C SER A 118 -12.68 -0.37 -19.50
N PRO A 119 -13.39 0.53 -18.79
CA PRO A 119 -13.46 0.52 -17.33
C PRO A 119 -14.34 -0.61 -16.75
N SER A 120 -15.24 -1.19 -17.54
CA SER A 120 -16.20 -2.22 -17.10
C SER A 120 -15.68 -3.66 -17.23
N THR A 121 -14.57 -3.87 -17.90
CA THR A 121 -13.95 -5.20 -18.05
C THR A 121 -12.98 -5.45 -16.88
N ILE A 122 -13.13 -6.59 -16.20
CA ILE A 122 -12.11 -6.98 -15.23
C ILE A 122 -10.86 -7.41 -15.97
N ASP A 123 -9.76 -6.71 -15.68
CA ASP A 123 -8.45 -6.98 -16.25
C ASP A 123 -7.48 -7.54 -15.19
N ILE A 124 -6.51 -8.31 -15.67
CA ILE A 124 -5.50 -8.99 -14.85
C ILE A 124 -4.58 -8.03 -14.11
N THR A 125 -4.42 -6.78 -14.54
CA THR A 125 -3.43 -5.85 -13.96
C THR A 125 -3.58 -5.66 -12.46
N GLY A 126 -4.81 -5.66 -11.91
CA GLY A 126 -5.03 -5.59 -10.45
C GLY A 126 -4.44 -6.79 -9.70
N ALA A 127 -4.62 -7.99 -10.25
CA ALA A 127 -4.04 -9.22 -9.71
C ALA A 127 -2.51 -9.27 -9.94
N GLN A 128 -2.05 -8.78 -11.09
CA GLN A 128 -0.62 -8.65 -11.43
C GLN A 128 0.09 -7.70 -10.47
N MET A 129 -0.53 -6.59 -10.08
CA MET A 129 -0.01 -5.65 -9.09
C MET A 129 0.29 -6.36 -7.77
N VAL A 130 -0.62 -7.22 -7.30
CA VAL A 130 -0.42 -8.04 -6.08
C VAL A 130 0.72 -9.05 -6.30
N LEU A 131 0.76 -9.69 -7.46
CA LEU A 131 1.79 -10.66 -7.82
C LEU A 131 3.19 -10.02 -7.85
N VAL A 132 3.35 -8.82 -8.41
CA VAL A 132 4.63 -8.10 -8.47
C VAL A 132 5.18 -7.84 -7.07
N MET A 133 4.33 -7.47 -6.10
CA MET A 133 4.77 -7.30 -4.70
C MET A 133 5.34 -8.61 -4.14
N LYS A 134 4.63 -9.72 -4.36
CA LYS A 134 5.03 -11.06 -3.92
C LYS A 134 6.35 -11.50 -4.55
N LEU A 135 6.50 -11.34 -5.86
CA LEU A 135 7.66 -11.81 -6.61
C LEU A 135 8.92 -10.96 -6.37
N THR A 136 8.78 -9.64 -6.26
CA THR A 136 9.91 -8.76 -5.91
C THR A 136 10.38 -9.01 -4.48
N ALA A 137 9.46 -9.19 -3.53
CA ALA A 137 9.78 -9.60 -2.16
C ALA A 137 10.48 -10.97 -2.14
N PHE A 138 9.97 -11.95 -2.89
CA PHE A 138 10.59 -13.27 -3.03
C PHE A 138 12.05 -13.19 -3.47
N CYS A 139 12.36 -12.39 -4.50
CA CYS A 139 13.73 -12.26 -5.00
C CYS A 139 14.66 -11.62 -3.95
N TRP A 140 14.19 -10.58 -3.23
CA TRP A 140 14.93 -10.02 -2.11
C TRP A 140 15.16 -11.03 -0.99
N ASN A 141 14.16 -11.84 -0.67
CA ASN A 141 14.24 -12.85 0.38
C ASN A 141 15.20 -13.99 0.02
N VAL A 142 15.25 -14.40 -1.25
CA VAL A 142 16.27 -15.33 -1.75
C VAL A 142 17.66 -14.72 -1.66
N HIS A 143 17.83 -13.46 -2.04
CA HIS A 143 19.11 -12.76 -1.91
C HIS A 143 19.59 -12.68 -0.46
N ASP A 144 18.70 -12.29 0.46
CA ASP A 144 19.02 -12.23 1.89
C ASP A 144 19.38 -13.61 2.45
N GLY A 145 18.74 -14.68 1.97
CA GLY A 145 19.06 -16.06 2.34
C GLY A 145 20.45 -16.54 1.91
N ARG A 146 21.13 -15.83 1.01
CA ARG A 146 22.52 -16.10 0.59
C ARG A 146 23.55 -15.30 1.38
N LEU A 147 23.13 -14.33 2.19
CA LEU A 147 24.02 -13.47 2.96
C LEU A 147 24.29 -14.05 4.36
N PRO A 148 25.44 -13.72 4.98
CA PRO A 148 25.68 -14.03 6.39
C PRO A 148 24.63 -13.38 7.29
N GLN A 149 24.13 -14.13 8.28
CA GLN A 149 23.01 -13.71 9.13
C GLN A 149 23.33 -12.45 9.95
N GLU A 150 24.60 -12.23 10.29
CA GLU A 150 25.08 -11.08 11.05
C GLU A 150 24.88 -9.76 10.31
N GLN A 151 24.75 -9.81 8.97
CA GLN A 151 24.56 -8.63 8.13
C GLN A 151 23.09 -8.25 7.93
N LEU A 152 22.17 -9.10 8.39
CA LEU A 152 20.73 -8.95 8.16
C LEU A 152 20.06 -8.30 9.38
N SER A 153 19.07 -7.43 9.13
CA SER A 153 18.15 -7.00 10.17
C SER A 153 17.25 -8.16 10.61
N GLU A 154 16.65 -8.07 11.80
CA GLU A 154 15.71 -9.10 12.28
C GLU A 154 14.55 -9.37 11.31
N SER A 155 14.05 -8.35 10.62
CA SER A 155 13.00 -8.53 9.61
C SER A 155 13.51 -9.28 8.37
N GLN A 156 14.75 -9.02 7.95
CA GLN A 156 15.38 -9.72 6.84
C GLN A 156 15.69 -11.17 7.20
N LYS A 157 16.22 -11.42 8.40
CA LYS A 157 16.43 -12.78 8.93
C LYS A 157 15.14 -13.59 8.94
N TYR A 158 14.04 -12.98 9.42
CA TYR A 158 12.73 -13.62 9.43
C TYR A 158 12.24 -14.00 8.02
N ALA A 159 12.47 -13.13 7.03
CA ALA A 159 11.97 -13.30 5.67
C ALA A 159 12.88 -14.12 4.75
N ALA A 160 14.16 -14.28 5.12
CA ALA A 160 15.20 -14.91 4.32
C ALA A 160 14.83 -16.34 3.85
N ILE A 161 15.10 -16.61 2.57
CA ILE A 161 14.88 -17.91 1.93
C ILE A 161 16.24 -18.54 1.66
N THR A 162 16.68 -19.38 2.58
CA THR A 162 18.00 -20.06 2.50
C THR A 162 18.02 -21.23 1.51
N LYS A 163 16.85 -21.80 1.22
CA LYS A 163 16.67 -22.86 0.22
C LYS A 163 15.52 -22.48 -0.71
N LEU A 164 15.81 -22.44 -2.00
CA LEU A 164 14.80 -22.15 -3.02
C LEU A 164 13.68 -23.21 -2.96
N PRO A 165 12.40 -22.79 -3.01
CA PRO A 165 11.30 -23.73 -2.96
C PRO A 165 11.15 -24.55 -4.23
N SER A 166 10.46 -25.69 -4.13
CA SER A 166 10.05 -26.46 -5.30
C SER A 166 9.13 -25.63 -6.20
N LEU A 167 9.05 -25.96 -7.49
CA LEU A 167 8.15 -25.29 -8.43
C LEU A 167 6.68 -25.37 -7.99
N LEU A 168 6.26 -26.47 -7.36
CA LEU A 168 4.90 -26.64 -6.89
C LEU A 168 4.59 -25.76 -5.67
N ASP A 169 5.51 -25.66 -4.70
CA ASP A 169 5.32 -24.76 -3.56
C ASP A 169 5.33 -23.29 -3.99
N PHE A 170 6.21 -22.94 -4.94
CA PHE A 170 6.25 -21.62 -5.53
C PHE A 170 4.97 -21.29 -6.31
N ALA A 171 4.44 -22.24 -7.10
CA ALA A 171 3.16 -22.08 -7.79
C ALA A 171 1.99 -21.94 -6.81
N GLY A 172 1.96 -22.75 -5.74
CA GLY A 172 0.96 -22.62 -4.69
C GLY A 172 1.03 -21.25 -3.98
N TYR A 173 2.23 -20.71 -3.81
CA TYR A 173 2.44 -19.35 -3.31
C TYR A 173 1.88 -18.30 -4.27
N THR A 174 2.30 -18.31 -5.54
CA THR A 174 1.93 -17.27 -6.51
C THR A 174 0.43 -17.28 -6.83
N PHE A 175 -0.14 -18.48 -7.00
CA PHE A 175 -1.55 -18.72 -7.31
C PHE A 175 -2.42 -18.95 -6.06
N PHE A 176 -2.11 -18.36 -4.91
CA PHE A 176 -2.94 -18.51 -3.70
C PHE A 176 -4.36 -17.91 -3.90
N PHE A 177 -5.34 -18.76 -4.26
CA PHE A 177 -6.68 -18.32 -4.66
C PHE A 177 -7.38 -17.37 -3.68
N PRO A 178 -7.24 -17.53 -2.33
CA PRO A 178 -7.91 -16.64 -1.40
C PRO A 178 -7.43 -15.20 -1.48
N SER A 179 -6.29 -14.90 -2.10
CA SER A 179 -5.77 -13.53 -2.26
C SER A 179 -5.37 -13.19 -3.69
N LEU A 180 -5.83 -13.99 -4.67
CA LEU A 180 -5.39 -13.93 -6.07
C LEU A 180 -5.67 -12.57 -6.73
N PHE A 181 -6.92 -12.10 -6.66
CA PHE A 181 -7.34 -10.91 -7.41
C PHE A 181 -7.03 -9.59 -6.72
N ALA A 182 -7.32 -9.49 -5.42
CA ALA A 182 -7.29 -8.21 -4.69
C ALA A 182 -6.20 -8.14 -3.61
N GLY A 183 -5.36 -9.18 -3.48
CA GLY A 183 -4.47 -9.34 -2.34
C GLY A 183 -5.23 -9.75 -1.08
N PRO A 184 -4.63 -9.72 0.11
CA PRO A 184 -3.34 -9.13 0.42
C PRO A 184 -2.14 -9.91 -0.14
N ALA A 185 -1.06 -9.19 -0.42
CA ALA A 185 0.25 -9.78 -0.64
C ALA A 185 0.89 -10.19 0.69
N PHE A 186 1.74 -11.22 0.64
CA PHE A 186 2.47 -11.77 1.78
C PHE A 186 3.77 -12.41 1.31
N ASP A 187 4.71 -12.60 2.24
CA ASP A 187 6.02 -13.16 1.92
C ASP A 187 5.95 -14.69 1.79
N TYR A 188 6.82 -15.26 0.95
CA TYR A 188 6.90 -16.70 0.75
C TYR A 188 7.18 -17.46 2.07
N ILE A 189 7.93 -16.87 3.01
CA ILE A 189 8.19 -17.53 4.30
C ILE A 189 6.90 -17.75 5.10
N GLU A 190 5.93 -16.85 4.99
CA GLU A 190 4.64 -16.99 5.68
C GLU A 190 3.83 -18.11 5.05
N TYR A 191 3.86 -18.19 3.72
CA TYR A 191 3.25 -19.29 2.98
C TYR A 191 3.86 -20.64 3.35
N ARG A 192 5.20 -20.69 3.41
CA ARG A 192 5.94 -21.90 3.80
C ARG A 192 5.58 -22.36 5.22
N LYS A 193 5.59 -21.45 6.19
CA LYS A 193 5.20 -21.78 7.57
C LYS A 193 3.73 -22.19 7.69
N TRP A 194 2.85 -21.65 6.83
CA TRP A 194 1.45 -22.05 6.76
C TRP A 194 1.26 -23.44 6.17
N ILE A 195 1.86 -23.74 5.02
CA ILE A 195 1.70 -25.02 4.32
C ILE A 195 2.31 -26.17 5.12
N GLU A 196 3.46 -25.92 5.77
CA GLU A 196 4.14 -26.85 6.70
C GLU A 196 3.47 -26.88 8.08
N THR A 197 2.49 -26.02 8.33
CA THR A 197 1.74 -25.86 9.59
C THR A 197 2.58 -25.50 10.82
N THR A 198 3.82 -25.06 10.62
CA THR A 198 4.75 -24.64 11.70
C THR A 198 4.37 -23.28 12.28
N MET A 199 3.64 -22.44 11.55
CA MET A 199 3.16 -21.15 12.08
C MET A 199 2.15 -21.29 13.24
N PHE A 200 1.56 -22.48 13.43
CA PHE A 200 0.55 -22.75 14.47
C PHE A 200 1.14 -23.41 15.71
N ASP A 201 2.44 -23.69 15.71
CA ASP A 201 3.11 -24.29 16.86
C ASP A 201 3.14 -23.26 18.02
N ALA A 202 2.92 -23.75 19.23
CA ALA A 202 2.91 -22.88 20.41
C ALA A 202 4.35 -22.41 20.73
N PRO A 203 4.53 -21.18 21.22
CA PRO A 203 5.82 -20.74 21.72
C PRO A 203 6.37 -21.68 22.80
N PRO A 204 7.70 -21.87 22.89
CA PRO A 204 8.30 -22.67 23.96
C PRO A 204 7.84 -22.20 25.34
N GLY A 205 7.49 -23.14 26.22
CA GLY A 205 7.06 -22.84 27.60
C GLY A 205 5.56 -22.53 27.77
N VAL A 206 4.75 -22.55 26.72
CA VAL A 206 3.29 -22.37 26.84
C VAL A 206 2.60 -23.71 27.14
N ASP A 207 1.86 -23.74 28.25
CA ASP A 207 1.02 -24.86 28.66
C ASP A 207 0.08 -25.31 27.52
N PRO A 208 0.09 -26.61 27.14
CA PRO A 208 -0.85 -27.17 26.17
C PRO A 208 -2.32 -26.83 26.42
N ALA A 209 -2.74 -26.65 27.67
CA ALA A 209 -4.11 -26.28 28.04
C ALA A 209 -4.49 -24.86 27.60
N LYS A 210 -3.51 -23.97 27.42
CA LYS A 210 -3.71 -22.57 26.98
C LYS A 210 -3.76 -22.43 25.46
N ARG A 211 -3.58 -23.52 24.71
CA ARG A 211 -3.59 -23.50 23.25
C ARG A 211 -4.99 -23.23 22.71
N PRO A 212 -5.11 -22.48 21.61
CA PRO A 212 -6.39 -22.26 20.96
C PRO A 212 -7.07 -23.59 20.59
N PRO A 213 -8.40 -23.70 20.76
CA PRO A 213 -9.10 -24.93 20.45
C PRO A 213 -9.00 -25.24 18.96
N THR A 214 -8.55 -26.44 18.64
CA THR A 214 -8.58 -27.01 17.29
C THR A 214 -9.77 -27.96 17.16
N ARG A 215 -9.98 -28.56 15.97
CA ARG A 215 -11.02 -29.57 15.75
C ARG A 215 -10.39 -30.80 15.14
N LYS A 216 -10.56 -31.96 15.79
CA LYS A 216 -9.90 -33.23 15.45
C LYS A 216 -8.36 -33.07 15.50
N LYS A 217 -7.61 -33.89 14.75
CA LYS A 217 -6.14 -33.90 14.68
C LYS A 217 -5.52 -32.72 13.88
N ARG A 218 -6.18 -31.56 13.81
CA ARG A 218 -5.72 -30.43 12.96
C ARG A 218 -4.93 -29.41 13.77
N LYS A 219 -3.89 -28.82 13.17
CA LYS A 219 -3.11 -27.74 13.81
C LYS A 219 -3.77 -26.37 13.72
N ILE A 220 -4.54 -26.09 12.66
CA ILE A 220 -5.15 -24.77 12.43
C ILE A 220 -6.25 -24.51 13.48
N PRO A 221 -6.20 -23.39 14.23
CA PRO A 221 -7.24 -23.00 15.18
C PRO A 221 -8.61 -22.76 14.53
N ARG A 222 -9.67 -22.77 15.34
CA ARG A 222 -11.05 -22.49 14.86
C ARG A 222 -11.16 -21.09 14.24
N SER A 223 -11.19 -21.04 12.90
CA SER A 223 -11.26 -19.81 12.10
C SER A 223 -12.65 -19.47 11.54
N GLY A 224 -13.68 -20.32 11.75
CA GLY A 224 -14.98 -20.18 11.09
C GLY A 224 -15.75 -18.91 11.47
N ARG A 225 -15.93 -18.67 12.78
CA ARG A 225 -16.60 -17.46 13.29
C ARG A 225 -15.87 -16.16 12.89
N PRO A 226 -14.56 -15.99 13.11
CA PRO A 226 -13.87 -14.76 12.72
C PRO A 226 -13.92 -14.53 11.20
N ALA A 227 -13.80 -15.59 10.38
CA ALA A 227 -13.96 -15.48 8.93
C ALA A 227 -15.37 -14.99 8.54
N LEU A 228 -16.43 -15.56 9.13
CA LEU A 228 -17.81 -15.16 8.85
C LEU A 228 -18.09 -13.71 9.26
N LEU A 229 -17.62 -13.30 10.44
CA LEU A 229 -17.74 -11.91 10.90
C LEU A 229 -17.04 -10.95 9.94
N ARG A 230 -15.85 -11.32 9.45
CA ARG A 230 -15.14 -10.51 8.47
C ARG A 230 -15.85 -10.49 7.11
N ALA A 231 -16.48 -11.59 6.71
CA ALA A 231 -17.32 -11.66 5.52
C ALA A 231 -18.51 -10.70 5.60
N ALA A 232 -19.25 -10.74 6.72
CA ALA A 232 -20.38 -9.86 6.97
C ALA A 232 -19.96 -8.39 6.97
N PHE A 233 -18.81 -8.07 7.57
CA PHE A 233 -18.23 -6.74 7.53
C PHE A 233 -17.89 -6.30 6.10
N GLY A 234 -17.34 -7.19 5.27
CA GLY A 234 -17.08 -6.91 3.86
C GLY A 234 -18.36 -6.64 3.07
N LEU A 235 -19.38 -7.49 3.22
CA LEU A 235 -20.68 -7.31 2.57
C LEU A 235 -21.37 -6.00 2.99
N PHE A 236 -21.26 -5.62 4.26
CA PHE A 236 -21.76 -4.33 4.74
C PHE A 236 -21.16 -3.15 3.97
N TRP A 237 -19.84 -3.16 3.72
CA TRP A 237 -19.19 -2.10 2.96
C TRP A 237 -19.52 -2.14 1.46
N ILE A 238 -19.65 -3.32 0.86
CA ILE A 238 -20.12 -3.45 -0.53
C ILE A 238 -21.53 -2.88 -0.66
N PHE A 239 -22.43 -3.20 0.27
CA PHE A 239 -23.76 -2.63 0.30
C PHE A 239 -23.70 -1.10 0.40
N GLY A 240 -22.89 -0.56 1.32
CA GLY A 240 -22.66 0.88 1.43
C GLY A 240 -22.16 1.50 0.11
N PHE A 241 -21.18 0.87 -0.55
CA PHE A 241 -20.68 1.31 -1.86
C PHE A 241 -21.80 1.39 -2.90
N LEU A 242 -22.67 0.37 -2.99
CA LEU A 242 -23.77 0.36 -3.94
C LEU A 242 -24.81 1.46 -3.65
N GLN A 243 -25.10 1.74 -2.38
CA GLN A 243 -26.04 2.81 -2.01
C GLN A 243 -25.45 4.19 -2.29
N PHE A 244 -24.23 4.45 -1.83
CA PHE A 244 -23.61 5.76 -1.96
C PHE A 244 -23.09 6.04 -3.38
N GLY A 245 -22.69 5.01 -4.14
CA GLY A 245 -22.20 5.13 -5.52
C GLY A 245 -23.22 5.68 -6.49
N ARG A 246 -24.51 5.47 -6.22
CA ARG A 246 -25.61 6.08 -6.99
C ARG A 246 -25.66 7.61 -6.84
N LEU A 247 -25.18 8.13 -5.71
CA LEU A 247 -25.26 9.55 -5.36
C LEU A 247 -23.92 10.28 -5.54
N TYR A 248 -22.82 9.60 -5.24
CA TYR A 248 -21.48 10.17 -5.17
C TYR A 248 -20.55 9.43 -6.12
N ASN A 249 -20.62 9.78 -7.40
CA ASN A 249 -19.82 9.20 -8.48
C ASN A 249 -19.09 10.29 -9.30
N VAL A 250 -18.18 9.83 -10.15
CA VAL A 250 -17.33 10.71 -10.98
C VAL A 250 -18.17 11.46 -12.02
N GLU A 251 -19.20 10.83 -12.59
CA GLU A 251 -20.07 11.49 -13.57
C GLU A 251 -20.78 12.71 -12.95
N PHE A 252 -21.34 12.56 -11.76
CA PHE A 252 -22.02 13.63 -11.07
C PHE A 252 -21.09 14.81 -10.74
N ILE A 253 -19.87 14.56 -10.24
CA ILE A 253 -18.95 15.63 -9.87
C ILE A 253 -18.41 16.39 -11.09
N LEU A 254 -18.44 15.77 -12.27
CA LEU A 254 -18.07 16.40 -13.54
C LEU A 254 -19.24 17.12 -14.22
N SER A 255 -20.47 16.94 -13.73
CA SER A 255 -21.67 17.55 -14.31
C SER A 255 -21.83 19.02 -13.89
N ASP A 256 -22.50 19.81 -14.73
CA ASP A 256 -22.83 21.21 -14.42
C ASP A 256 -23.75 21.34 -13.18
N ASN A 257 -24.52 20.29 -12.85
CA ASN A 257 -25.35 20.26 -11.66
C ASN A 257 -24.54 20.34 -10.36
N TYR A 258 -23.31 19.83 -10.36
CA TYR A 258 -22.42 19.94 -9.22
C TYR A 258 -22.04 21.40 -8.92
N LEU A 259 -21.86 22.22 -9.97
CA LEU A 259 -21.48 23.63 -9.84
C LEU A 259 -22.60 24.51 -9.28
N LYS A 260 -23.86 24.06 -9.36
CA LYS A 260 -25.02 24.77 -8.79
C LYS A 260 -25.03 24.76 -7.26
N TYR A 261 -24.24 23.90 -6.62
CA TYR A 261 -24.18 23.83 -5.16
C TYR A 261 -23.23 24.85 -4.54
N THR A 262 -23.53 25.23 -3.30
CA THR A 262 -22.64 26.07 -2.48
C THR A 262 -21.27 25.41 -2.29
N LEU A 263 -20.24 26.21 -2.03
CA LEU A 263 -18.87 25.69 -1.85
C LEU A 263 -18.79 24.59 -0.77
N LEU A 264 -19.46 24.78 0.37
CA LEU A 264 -19.47 23.78 1.45
C LEU A 264 -20.09 22.45 0.98
N ARG A 265 -21.19 22.50 0.24
CA ARG A 265 -21.83 21.30 -0.29
C ARG A 265 -20.97 20.64 -1.38
N ARG A 266 -20.27 21.43 -2.20
CA ARG A 266 -19.30 20.90 -3.17
C ARG A 266 -18.14 20.17 -2.50
N VAL A 267 -17.58 20.73 -1.42
CA VAL A 267 -16.53 20.08 -0.61
C VAL A 267 -17.04 18.81 0.06
N TRP A 268 -18.27 18.82 0.59
CA TRP A 268 -18.91 17.62 1.16
C TRP A 268 -19.08 16.51 0.12
N ILE A 269 -19.62 16.83 -1.06
CA ILE A 269 -19.78 15.86 -2.16
C ILE A 269 -18.43 15.29 -2.58
N LEU A 270 -17.38 16.13 -2.68
CA LEU A 270 -16.02 15.67 -2.97
C LEU A 270 -15.49 14.72 -1.89
N HIS A 271 -15.76 15.02 -0.61
CA HIS A 271 -15.43 14.11 0.48
C HIS A 271 -16.15 12.77 0.35
N MET A 272 -17.46 12.81 0.06
CA MET A 272 -18.30 11.64 -0.13
C MET A 272 -17.92 10.82 -1.36
N LEU A 273 -17.46 11.44 -2.45
CA LEU A 273 -16.88 10.72 -3.60
C LEU A 273 -15.69 9.88 -3.15
N GLY A 274 -14.77 10.47 -2.39
CA GLY A 274 -13.62 9.76 -1.83
C GLY A 274 -14.04 8.65 -0.87
N PHE A 275 -14.96 8.91 0.05
CA PHE A 275 -15.48 7.93 1.01
C PHE A 275 -16.14 6.74 0.30
N THR A 276 -17.06 7.03 -0.61
CA THR A 276 -17.75 6.03 -1.44
C THR A 276 -16.75 5.18 -2.23
N SER A 277 -15.75 5.82 -2.84
CA SER A 277 -14.69 5.12 -3.57
C SER A 277 -13.86 4.18 -2.69
N ARG A 278 -13.71 4.46 -1.38
CA ARG A 278 -13.01 3.57 -0.44
C ARG A 278 -13.87 2.37 -0.03
N LEU A 279 -15.19 2.50 0.02
CA LEU A 279 -16.09 1.45 0.49
C LEU A 279 -15.95 0.15 -0.29
N LYS A 280 -15.77 0.22 -1.62
CA LYS A 280 -15.52 -0.98 -2.44
C LYS A 280 -14.24 -1.71 -2.02
N TYR A 281 -13.17 -0.98 -1.69
CA TYR A 281 -11.92 -1.56 -1.21
C TYR A 281 -12.07 -2.13 0.21
N TYR A 282 -12.79 -1.44 1.10
CA TYR A 282 -13.12 -1.99 2.42
C TYR A 282 -13.86 -3.31 2.31
N GLY A 283 -14.83 -3.38 1.41
CA GLY A 283 -15.62 -4.58 1.14
C GLY A 283 -14.76 -5.71 0.59
N VAL A 284 -14.12 -5.49 -0.56
CA VAL A 284 -13.31 -6.50 -1.25
C VAL A 284 -12.16 -7.00 -0.37
N TRP A 285 -11.38 -6.10 0.25
CA TRP A 285 -10.27 -6.54 1.10
C TRP A 285 -10.74 -7.24 2.37
N SER A 286 -11.88 -6.87 2.96
CA SER A 286 -12.44 -7.61 4.10
C SER A 286 -12.91 -9.01 3.70
N LEU A 287 -13.60 -9.16 2.57
CA LEU A 287 -14.01 -10.47 2.06
C LEU A 287 -12.79 -11.38 1.81
N THR A 288 -11.75 -10.79 1.22
CA THR A 288 -10.52 -11.51 0.89
C THR A 288 -9.72 -11.90 2.15
N GLU A 289 -9.64 -10.99 3.13
CA GLU A 289 -9.10 -11.28 4.46
C GLU A 289 -9.88 -12.40 5.15
N GLY A 290 -11.22 -12.39 5.08
CA GLY A 290 -12.05 -13.44 5.68
C GLY A 290 -11.80 -14.83 5.08
N ALA A 291 -11.61 -14.93 3.76
CA ALA A 291 -11.22 -16.18 3.11
C ALA A 291 -9.81 -16.63 3.55
N CYS A 292 -8.86 -15.70 3.67
CA CYS A 292 -7.52 -15.96 4.19
C CYS A 292 -7.54 -16.43 5.65
N ILE A 293 -8.34 -15.80 6.51
CA ILE A 293 -8.59 -16.24 7.90
C ILE A 293 -9.14 -17.66 7.90
N LEU A 294 -10.14 -17.94 7.04
CA LEU A 294 -10.76 -19.25 7.00
C LEU A 294 -9.76 -20.35 6.63
N SER A 295 -8.87 -20.08 5.68
CA SER A 295 -7.78 -20.99 5.25
C SER A 295 -6.71 -21.23 6.34
N GLY A 296 -6.65 -20.37 7.36
CA GLY A 296 -5.63 -20.39 8.41
C GLY A 296 -4.49 -19.39 8.19
N MET A 297 -4.32 -18.86 6.97
CA MET A 297 -3.22 -17.95 6.61
C MET A 297 -3.25 -16.62 7.37
N GLY A 298 -4.43 -16.17 7.82
CA GLY A 298 -4.57 -14.94 8.63
C GLY A 298 -4.04 -15.05 10.07
N TYR A 299 -3.59 -16.22 10.52
CA TYR A 299 -3.18 -16.45 11.91
C TYR A 299 -1.96 -15.63 12.32
N ASN A 300 -2.07 -14.91 13.43
CA ASN A 300 -1.03 -14.05 13.98
C ASN A 300 -0.78 -14.32 15.47
N GLY A 301 -0.69 -15.60 15.85
CA GLY A 301 -0.49 -16.00 17.24
C GLY A 301 -1.77 -15.89 18.08
N PHE A 302 -1.59 -16.02 19.38
CA PHE A 302 -2.64 -15.93 20.38
C PHE A 302 -2.10 -15.29 21.66
N ASP A 303 -2.98 -14.67 22.42
CA ASP A 303 -2.67 -14.18 23.75
C ASP A 303 -2.56 -15.37 24.73
N PRO A 304 -1.41 -15.59 25.38
CA PRO A 304 -1.23 -16.69 26.33
C PRO A 304 -2.14 -16.62 27.57
N ASN A 305 -2.61 -15.42 27.94
CA ASN A 305 -3.45 -15.22 29.11
C ASN A 305 -4.92 -15.50 28.81
N THR A 306 -5.41 -15.05 27.64
CA THR A 306 -6.83 -15.18 27.27
C THR A 306 -7.11 -16.32 26.30
N GLY A 307 -6.09 -16.93 25.70
CA GLY A 307 -6.23 -17.93 24.63
C GLY A 307 -6.78 -17.37 23.32
N LYS A 308 -7.00 -16.04 23.23
CA LYS A 308 -7.63 -15.39 22.09
C LYS A 308 -6.67 -15.34 20.90
N VAL A 309 -7.11 -15.92 19.79
CA VAL A 309 -6.35 -15.93 18.53
C VAL A 309 -6.45 -14.57 17.83
N SER A 310 -5.30 -14.07 17.37
CA SER A 310 -5.22 -12.92 16.47
C SER A 310 -5.28 -13.39 15.01
N TRP A 311 -6.15 -12.79 14.22
CA TRP A 311 -6.40 -13.14 12.82
C TRP A 311 -6.02 -12.02 11.84
N ASN A 312 -5.13 -11.11 12.26
CA ASN A 312 -4.81 -9.87 11.56
C ASN A 312 -3.47 -9.91 10.81
N ARG A 313 -2.86 -11.09 10.58
CA ARG A 313 -1.58 -11.19 9.85
C ARG A 313 -1.68 -10.57 8.45
N LEU A 314 -2.83 -10.82 7.80
CA LEU A 314 -3.13 -10.41 6.45
C LEU A 314 -4.15 -9.26 6.41
N GLU A 315 -4.29 -8.48 7.49
CA GLU A 315 -5.18 -7.32 7.49
C GLU A 315 -4.66 -6.26 6.52
N ASN A 316 -5.40 -6.00 5.43
CA ASN A 316 -4.96 -5.03 4.43
C ASN A 316 -5.48 -3.61 4.70
N VAL A 317 -6.58 -3.46 5.43
CA VAL A 317 -7.22 -2.17 5.70
C VAL A 317 -7.89 -2.14 7.06
N ASN A 318 -7.86 -0.99 7.71
CA ASN A 318 -8.60 -0.74 8.94
C ASN A 318 -9.51 0.49 8.75
N PRO A 319 -10.78 0.30 8.33
CA PRO A 319 -11.69 1.40 8.04
C PRO A 319 -11.87 2.36 9.22
N LYS A 320 -12.00 1.84 10.46
CA LYS A 320 -12.16 2.67 11.64
C LYS A 320 -10.94 3.57 11.86
N GLY A 321 -9.73 3.00 11.81
CA GLY A 321 -8.50 3.77 12.01
C GLY A 321 -8.24 4.79 10.91
N LEU A 322 -8.75 4.54 9.71
CA LEU A 322 -8.64 5.44 8.57
C LEU A 322 -9.64 6.60 8.69
N GLU A 323 -10.93 6.31 8.89
CA GLU A 323 -11.97 7.36 8.92
C GLU A 323 -11.91 8.25 10.19
N THR A 324 -11.20 7.83 11.24
CA THR A 324 -10.94 8.64 12.44
C THR A 324 -9.52 9.21 12.50
N ALA A 325 -8.74 9.09 11.43
CA ALA A 325 -7.35 9.54 11.43
C ALA A 325 -7.23 11.06 11.57
N GLN A 326 -6.36 11.49 12.49
CA GLN A 326 -6.06 12.91 12.75
C GLN A 326 -4.79 13.39 12.04
N SER A 327 -4.19 12.55 11.19
CA SER A 327 -3.03 12.92 10.37
C SER A 327 -2.96 12.06 9.12
N PRO A 328 -2.37 12.57 8.03
CA PRO A 328 -2.11 11.79 6.82
C PRO A 328 -1.31 10.51 7.07
N HIS A 329 -0.32 10.54 7.95
CA HIS A 329 0.43 9.34 8.33
C HIS A 329 -0.48 8.27 8.95
N ALA A 330 -1.30 8.65 9.94
CA ALA A 330 -2.25 7.73 10.56
C ALA A 330 -3.26 7.18 9.54
N TYR A 331 -3.77 8.04 8.65
CA TYR A 331 -4.71 7.64 7.61
C TYR A 331 -4.11 6.59 6.68
N LEU A 332 -2.96 6.91 6.08
CA LEU A 332 -2.32 6.05 5.09
C LEU A 332 -1.75 4.77 5.73
N SER A 333 -1.41 4.78 7.02
CA SER A 333 -0.97 3.59 7.75
C SER A 333 -2.09 2.57 7.98
N ASN A 334 -3.34 2.99 7.84
CA ASN A 334 -4.52 2.13 7.91
C ASN A 334 -5.07 1.74 6.52
N TRP A 335 -4.48 2.23 5.44
CA TRP A 335 -4.84 1.93 4.06
C TRP A 335 -3.79 1.03 3.40
N ASN A 336 -4.21 -0.04 2.72
CA ASN A 336 -3.33 -0.90 1.94
C ASN A 336 -2.01 -1.29 2.67
N LYS A 337 -2.17 -1.85 3.86
CA LYS A 337 -1.08 -2.11 4.82
C LYS A 337 0.02 -3.02 4.25
N ASN A 338 -0.33 -3.99 3.41
CA ASN A 338 0.66 -4.91 2.84
C ASN A 338 1.48 -4.23 1.72
N THR A 339 0.89 -3.34 0.94
CA THR A 339 1.65 -2.49 0.00
C THR A 339 2.59 -1.54 0.76
N ASN A 340 2.14 -0.97 1.89
CA ASN A 340 3.02 -0.18 2.77
C ASN A 340 4.20 -0.99 3.28
N HIS A 341 3.95 -2.22 3.74
CA HIS A 341 4.99 -3.14 4.18
C HIS A 341 5.98 -3.44 3.05
N TRP A 342 5.47 -3.72 1.85
CA TRP A 342 6.28 -4.01 0.66
C TRP A 342 7.18 -2.84 0.28
N LEU A 343 6.61 -1.65 0.08
CA LEU A 343 7.34 -0.43 -0.26
C LEU A 343 8.41 -0.10 0.77
N LYS A 344 8.13 -0.29 2.05
CA LYS A 344 9.12 -0.06 3.11
C LYS A 344 10.27 -1.07 3.03
N ASN A 345 9.98 -2.36 3.05
CA ASN A 345 11.00 -3.40 3.28
C ASN A 345 11.76 -3.83 2.02
N TYR A 346 11.15 -3.64 0.85
CA TYR A 346 11.69 -4.11 -0.44
C TYR A 346 12.02 -2.99 -1.42
N MET A 347 11.73 -1.74 -1.06
CA MET A 347 12.18 -0.57 -1.81
C MET A 347 12.93 0.41 -0.91
N TYR A 348 12.25 1.11 0.01
CA TYR A 348 12.81 2.19 0.82
C TYR A 348 14.08 1.80 1.58
N LEU A 349 14.04 0.67 2.30
CA LEU A 349 15.19 0.20 3.05
C LEU A 349 16.28 -0.39 2.15
N ARG A 350 15.94 -0.88 0.96
CA ARG A 350 16.88 -1.56 0.03
C ARG A 350 17.75 -0.60 -0.76
N VAL A 351 17.19 0.55 -1.14
CA VAL A 351 17.95 1.64 -1.79
C VAL A 351 18.78 2.46 -0.81
N THR A 352 18.61 2.25 0.49
CA THR A 352 19.39 2.93 1.53
C THR A 352 20.73 2.19 1.72
N PRO A 353 21.89 2.84 1.52
CA PRO A 353 23.17 2.19 1.73
C PRO A 353 23.34 1.68 3.17
N LYS A 354 24.02 0.55 3.34
CA LYS A 354 24.34 -0.02 4.66
C LYS A 354 25.00 1.07 5.54
N ALA A 355 24.60 1.12 6.81
CA ALA A 355 25.01 2.11 7.82
C ALA A 355 24.61 3.59 7.58
N LYS A 356 23.93 3.92 6.48
CA LYS A 356 23.33 5.25 6.28
C LYS A 356 21.87 5.27 6.71
N LYS A 357 21.41 6.47 7.09
CA LYS A 357 19.98 6.70 7.29
C LYS A 357 19.33 6.87 5.91
N PRO A 358 18.10 6.35 5.72
CA PRO A 358 17.32 6.68 4.54
C PRO A 358 17.14 8.20 4.45
N GLY A 359 17.30 8.72 3.24
CA GLY A 359 17.06 10.13 2.92
C GLY A 359 16.27 10.25 1.62
N PHE A 360 16.39 11.39 0.94
CA PHE A 360 15.62 11.71 -0.27
C PHE A 360 15.61 10.64 -1.35
N ARG A 361 16.78 10.12 -1.72
CA ARG A 361 16.91 9.10 -2.77
C ARG A 361 16.03 7.89 -2.46
N ALA A 362 15.94 7.51 -1.17
CA ALA A 362 15.12 6.40 -0.73
C ALA A 362 13.62 6.68 -0.85
N SER A 363 13.21 7.86 -0.41
CA SER A 363 11.81 8.25 -0.55
C SER A 363 11.39 8.44 -2.00
N LEU A 364 12.22 9.06 -2.84
CA LEU A 364 11.95 9.24 -4.27
C LEU A 364 11.82 7.89 -4.99
N ALA A 365 12.73 6.94 -4.74
CA ALA A 365 12.64 5.60 -5.32
C ALA A 365 11.34 4.89 -4.90
N THR A 366 10.97 5.01 -3.63
CA THR A 366 9.73 4.41 -3.10
C THR A 366 8.47 5.06 -3.69
N PHE A 367 8.50 6.38 -3.84
CA PHE A 367 7.45 7.17 -4.47
C PHE A 367 7.24 6.77 -5.93
N VAL A 368 8.31 6.77 -6.72
CA VAL A 368 8.27 6.43 -8.15
C VAL A 368 7.79 4.99 -8.33
N THR A 369 8.27 4.07 -7.50
CA THR A 369 7.81 2.69 -7.47
C THR A 369 6.31 2.60 -7.21
N SER A 370 5.80 3.34 -6.20
CA SER A 370 4.38 3.38 -5.87
C SER A 370 3.54 3.94 -7.02
N ALA A 371 3.98 5.02 -7.67
CA ALA A 371 3.27 5.62 -8.80
C ALA A 371 3.18 4.66 -10.00
N PHE A 372 4.31 4.09 -10.44
CA PHE A 372 4.32 3.13 -11.55
C PHE A 372 3.57 1.84 -11.22
N TRP A 373 3.55 1.43 -9.94
CA TRP A 373 2.77 0.29 -9.52
C TRP A 373 1.27 0.49 -9.75
N HIS A 374 0.76 1.71 -9.55
CA HIS A 374 -0.63 2.04 -9.82
C HIS A 374 -0.93 2.26 -11.31
N GLY A 375 0.00 2.82 -12.08
CA GLY A 375 -0.12 2.97 -13.54
C GLY A 375 0.34 4.33 -14.09
N PHE A 376 -0.11 4.66 -15.30
CA PHE A 376 0.38 5.84 -16.06
C PHE A 376 -0.67 6.95 -16.22
N HIS A 377 -1.84 6.81 -15.59
CA HIS A 377 -2.85 7.87 -15.57
C HIS A 377 -2.35 9.10 -14.79
N PRO A 378 -2.46 10.32 -15.33
CA PRO A 378 -1.99 11.54 -14.68
C PRO A 378 -2.54 11.76 -13.27
N GLY A 379 -3.77 11.32 -13.02
CA GLY A 379 -4.44 11.44 -11.72
C GLY A 379 -3.65 10.79 -10.58
N TYR A 380 -2.98 9.66 -10.82
CA TYR A 380 -2.13 9.02 -9.81
C TYR A 380 -0.98 9.93 -9.39
N TYR A 381 -0.28 10.53 -10.35
CA TYR A 381 0.87 11.40 -10.09
C TYR A 381 0.47 12.66 -9.34
N PHE A 382 -0.67 13.27 -9.67
CA PHE A 382 -1.23 14.40 -8.91
C PHE A 382 -1.45 14.07 -7.44
N THR A 383 -2.09 12.94 -7.16
CA THR A 383 -2.34 12.48 -5.80
C THR A 383 -1.05 12.23 -5.05
N PHE A 384 -0.08 11.54 -5.67
CA PHE A 384 1.19 11.25 -5.01
C PHE A 384 1.99 12.51 -4.74
N ILE A 385 2.16 13.41 -5.72
CA ILE A 385 2.92 14.66 -5.57
C ILE A 385 2.36 15.50 -4.41
N LEU A 386 1.04 15.76 -4.38
CA LEU A 386 0.43 16.50 -3.27
C LEU A 386 0.46 15.71 -1.95
N GLY A 387 0.39 14.38 -2.02
CA GLY A 387 0.60 13.48 -0.89
C GLY A 387 1.94 13.68 -0.19
N ALA A 388 3.00 13.98 -0.94
CA ALA A 388 4.32 14.26 -0.37
C ALA A 388 4.31 15.58 0.44
N PHE A 389 3.71 16.63 -0.12
CA PHE A 389 3.62 17.93 0.54
C PHE A 389 2.72 17.89 1.78
N ILE A 390 1.57 17.20 1.73
CA ILE A 390 0.67 17.12 2.89
C ILE A 390 1.31 16.38 4.07
N GLN A 391 2.13 15.34 3.83
CA GLN A 391 2.85 14.66 4.92
C GLN A 391 3.85 15.59 5.60
N THR A 392 4.58 16.39 4.82
CA THR A 392 5.46 17.45 5.35
C THR A 392 4.70 18.44 6.21
N THR A 393 3.59 18.95 5.68
CA THR A 393 2.76 19.93 6.37
C THR A 393 2.25 19.36 7.70
N ALA A 394 1.68 18.15 7.68
CA ALA A 394 1.18 17.50 8.88
C ALA A 394 2.26 17.26 9.93
N LYS A 395 3.48 16.91 9.51
CA LYS A 395 4.62 16.76 10.41
C LYS A 395 5.02 18.07 11.07
N ASN A 396 4.98 19.19 10.34
CA ASN A 396 5.23 20.51 10.91
C ASN A 396 4.18 20.89 11.96
N PHE A 397 2.90 20.64 11.70
CA PHE A 397 1.84 20.84 12.71
C PHE A 397 2.02 19.91 13.91
N ARG A 398 2.34 18.63 13.70
CA ARG A 398 2.56 17.67 14.80
C ARG A 398 3.74 18.05 15.69
N ARG A 399 4.82 18.61 15.11
CA ARG A 399 6.02 19.01 15.86
C ARG A 399 5.91 20.38 16.53
N ASN A 400 5.26 21.34 15.87
CA ASN A 400 5.32 22.74 16.28
C ASN A 400 3.99 23.27 16.81
N VAL A 401 2.86 22.59 16.58
CA VAL A 401 1.52 23.05 16.99
C VAL A 401 0.89 22.11 18.02
N ARG A 402 0.90 20.79 17.80
CA ARG A 402 0.35 19.81 18.75
C ARG A 402 0.87 19.98 20.19
N PRO A 403 2.15 20.27 20.46
CA PRO A 403 2.64 20.39 21.84
C PRO A 403 1.94 21.48 22.65
N PHE A 404 1.35 22.50 22.01
CA PHE A 404 0.58 23.51 22.74
C PHE A 404 -0.67 22.96 23.42
N PHE A 405 -1.16 21.81 22.96
CA PHE A 405 -2.35 21.12 23.46
C PHE A 405 -2.01 19.96 24.40
N LEU A 406 -0.74 19.86 24.82
CA LEU A 406 -0.29 18.94 25.85
C LEU A 406 0.24 19.73 27.04
N THR A 407 0.40 19.04 28.18
CA THR A 407 1.15 19.54 29.33
C THR A 407 2.60 19.86 28.93
N PRO A 408 3.32 20.75 29.65
CA PRO A 408 4.69 21.13 29.29
C PRO A 408 5.68 19.96 29.15
N ASP A 409 5.49 18.92 29.95
CA ASP A 409 6.23 17.66 29.92
C ASP A 409 5.76 16.70 28.79
N GLY A 410 4.68 17.05 28.09
CA GLY A 410 4.12 16.30 26.96
C GLY A 410 3.37 15.02 27.35
N SER A 411 3.21 14.75 28.64
CA SER A 411 2.66 13.48 29.15
C SER A 411 1.14 13.39 29.01
N SER A 412 0.44 14.51 29.16
CA SER A 412 -1.02 14.54 29.29
C SER A 412 -1.68 15.58 28.36
N PRO A 413 -2.92 15.35 27.90
CA PRO A 413 -3.66 16.30 27.10
C PRO A 413 -4.16 17.50 27.93
N THR A 414 -4.19 18.70 27.35
CA THR A 414 -4.90 19.84 27.95
C THR A 414 -6.40 19.77 27.65
N PRO A 415 -7.28 20.55 28.33
CA PRO A 415 -8.70 20.62 28.00
C PRO A 415 -8.99 21.01 26.54
N TYR A 416 -8.08 21.76 25.91
CA TYR A 416 -8.21 22.20 24.52
C TYR A 416 -7.79 21.13 23.49
N LYS A 417 -7.16 20.04 23.93
CA LYS A 417 -6.70 18.96 23.05
C LYS A 417 -7.83 18.34 22.24
N ARG A 418 -9.05 18.26 22.80
CA ARG A 418 -10.23 17.75 22.08
C ARG A 418 -10.55 18.57 20.83
N PHE A 419 -10.40 19.90 20.89
CA PHE A 419 -10.66 20.77 19.75
C PHE A 419 -9.58 20.64 18.69
N TYR A 420 -8.31 20.54 19.12
CA TYR A 420 -7.21 20.23 18.21
C TYR A 420 -7.43 18.90 17.50
N ASP A 421 -7.91 17.88 18.21
CA ASP A 421 -8.15 16.55 17.66
C ASP A 421 -9.29 16.54 16.64
N ILE A 422 -10.42 17.20 16.93
CA ILE A 422 -11.54 17.36 16.00
C ILE A 422 -11.10 18.13 14.76
N LEU A 423 -10.37 19.25 14.93
CA LEU A 423 -9.90 20.06 13.82
C LEU A 423 -8.86 19.30 12.98
N SER A 424 -7.95 18.57 13.61
CA SER A 424 -6.94 17.75 12.92
C SER A 424 -7.59 16.61 12.14
N TRP A 425 -8.60 15.96 12.71
CA TRP A 425 -9.41 14.96 12.02
C TRP A 425 -10.10 15.56 10.80
N LEU A 426 -10.89 16.62 10.97
CA LEU A 426 -11.64 17.24 9.88
C LEU A 426 -10.70 17.72 8.76
N THR A 427 -9.61 18.40 9.12
CA THR A 427 -8.61 18.89 8.15
C THR A 427 -7.94 17.73 7.42
N THR A 428 -7.59 16.65 8.12
CA THR A 428 -7.00 15.45 7.50
C THR A 428 -7.96 14.83 6.50
N GLN A 429 -9.23 14.63 6.88
CA GLN A 429 -10.24 14.03 6.03
C GLN A 429 -10.50 14.86 4.77
N LEU A 430 -10.68 16.18 4.92
CA LEU A 430 -10.94 17.07 3.79
C LEU A 430 -9.73 17.17 2.86
N ALA A 431 -8.52 17.37 3.42
CA ALA A 431 -7.32 17.48 2.61
C ALA A 431 -7.01 16.18 1.87
N LEU A 432 -7.20 15.01 2.50
CA LEU A 432 -7.02 13.73 1.81
C LEU A 432 -8.08 13.47 0.74
N SER A 433 -9.34 13.83 0.98
CA SER A 433 -10.37 13.76 -0.05
C SER A 433 -10.05 14.64 -1.26
N PHE A 434 -9.50 15.84 -1.04
CA PHE A 434 -9.08 16.72 -2.13
C PHE A 434 -7.93 16.12 -2.94
N ILE A 435 -6.86 15.65 -2.29
CA ILE A 435 -5.68 15.16 -3.04
C ILE A 435 -5.92 13.81 -3.70
N VAL A 436 -6.82 12.97 -3.18
CA VAL A 436 -7.12 11.63 -3.73
C VAL A 436 -8.16 11.71 -4.87
N ALA A 437 -8.89 12.81 -5.02
CA ALA A 437 -9.87 12.94 -6.09
C ALA A 437 -9.31 12.65 -7.50
N PRO A 438 -8.12 13.15 -7.89
CA PRO A 438 -7.49 12.76 -9.16
C PRO A 438 -7.19 11.27 -9.28
N PHE A 439 -6.86 10.59 -8.19
CA PHE A 439 -6.66 9.14 -8.19
C PHE A 439 -7.93 8.37 -8.57
N VAL A 440 -9.10 8.91 -8.21
CA VAL A 440 -10.41 8.33 -8.58
C VAL A 440 -10.79 8.70 -10.02
N ILE A 441 -10.45 9.92 -10.45
CA ILE A 441 -10.82 10.49 -11.76
C ILE A 441 -9.89 10.05 -12.89
N LEU A 442 -8.62 9.74 -12.59
CA LEU A 442 -7.56 9.31 -13.50
C LEU A 442 -7.08 10.33 -14.54
N HIS A 443 -7.97 11.12 -15.15
CA HIS A 443 -7.64 12.01 -16.26
C HIS A 443 -7.21 13.41 -15.81
N PHE A 444 -6.25 13.99 -16.53
CA PHE A 444 -5.68 15.31 -16.24
C PHE A 444 -6.73 16.42 -16.23
N LYS A 445 -7.44 16.63 -17.35
CA LYS A 445 -8.36 17.78 -17.52
C LYS A 445 -9.50 17.74 -16.49
N GLN A 446 -10.09 16.56 -16.30
CA GLN A 446 -11.17 16.34 -15.34
C GLN A 446 -10.69 16.56 -13.89
N SER A 447 -9.48 16.12 -13.55
CA SER A 447 -8.90 16.35 -12.22
C SER A 447 -8.71 17.84 -11.92
N ILE A 448 -8.17 18.61 -12.88
CA ILE A 448 -8.02 20.06 -12.75
C ILE A 448 -9.38 20.74 -12.65
N HIS A 449 -10.34 20.33 -13.47
CA HIS A 449 -11.71 20.86 -13.42
C HIS A 449 -12.34 20.67 -12.03
N VAL A 450 -12.30 19.47 -11.46
CA VAL A 450 -12.83 19.21 -10.11
C VAL A 450 -12.10 20.03 -9.05
N TRP A 451 -10.78 20.18 -9.11
CA TRP A 451 -10.08 21.04 -8.16
C TRP A 451 -10.47 22.52 -8.28
N SER A 452 -10.66 23.01 -9.51
CA SER A 452 -11.10 24.38 -9.76
C SER A 452 -12.49 24.65 -9.19
N SER A 453 -13.39 23.66 -9.23
CA SER A 453 -14.75 23.76 -8.70
C SER A 453 -14.81 24.01 -7.18
N VAL A 454 -13.74 23.68 -6.47
CA VAL A 454 -13.59 23.93 -5.02
C VAL A 454 -12.46 24.92 -4.74
N TYR A 455 -12.14 25.77 -5.72
CA TYR A 455 -11.15 26.85 -5.63
C TYR A 455 -9.77 26.41 -5.14
N TYR A 456 -9.36 25.18 -5.49
CA TYR A 456 -8.05 24.63 -5.15
C TYR A 456 -7.70 24.67 -3.65
N TYR A 457 -8.72 24.63 -2.75
CA TYR A 457 -8.51 24.87 -1.31
C TYR A 457 -7.40 24.00 -0.69
N GLY A 458 -7.25 22.75 -1.13
CA GLY A 458 -6.21 21.86 -0.63
C GLY A 458 -4.81 22.32 -1.03
N ILE A 459 -4.60 22.75 -2.29
CA ILE A 459 -3.32 23.29 -2.76
C ILE A 459 -3.00 24.60 -2.05
N VAL A 460 -3.97 25.51 -1.96
CA VAL A 460 -3.80 26.81 -1.28
C VAL A 460 -3.45 26.59 0.19
N GLY A 461 -4.18 25.71 0.89
CA GLY A 461 -3.92 25.38 2.30
C GLY A 461 -2.55 24.75 2.53
N ILE A 462 -2.12 23.85 1.64
CA ILE A 462 -0.77 23.26 1.69
C ILE A 462 0.29 24.33 1.45
N ALA A 463 0.16 25.15 0.41
CA ALA A 463 1.12 26.20 0.08
C ALA A 463 1.23 27.25 1.19
N ALA A 464 0.10 27.72 1.73
CA ALA A 464 0.08 28.67 2.84
C ALA A 464 0.74 28.08 4.11
N SER A 465 0.48 26.80 4.41
CA SER A 465 1.12 26.13 5.54
C SER A 465 2.63 25.98 5.35
N GLN A 466 3.07 25.61 4.14
CA GLN A 466 4.49 25.50 3.81
C GLN A 466 5.20 26.86 3.92
N ALA A 467 4.58 27.92 3.38
CA ALA A 467 5.09 29.29 3.51
C ALA A 467 5.21 29.72 4.97
N PHE A 468 4.18 29.47 5.78
CA PHE A 468 4.20 29.76 7.22
C PHE A 468 5.36 29.05 7.93
N PHE A 469 5.54 27.74 7.71
CA PHE A 469 6.60 26.97 8.38
C PHE A 469 8.01 27.19 7.80
N SER A 470 8.11 27.79 6.62
CA SER A 470 9.38 28.24 6.03
C SER A 470 9.74 29.67 6.45
N SER A 471 8.80 30.42 7.03
CA SER A 471 9.02 31.78 7.52
C SER A 471 9.57 31.83 8.96
N PRO A 472 10.04 32.99 9.45
CA PRO A 472 10.41 33.20 10.85
C PRO A 472 9.30 32.87 11.87
N ALA A 473 8.03 32.76 11.44
CA ALA A 473 6.91 32.38 12.30
C ALA A 473 7.11 31.00 12.96
N LYS A 474 7.78 30.05 12.28
CA LYS A 474 8.18 28.78 12.90
C LYS A 474 9.08 29.00 14.11
N GLY A 475 10.05 29.91 13.99
CA GLY A 475 10.95 30.28 15.09
C GLY A 475 10.20 30.88 16.28
N TYR A 476 9.16 31.67 16.02
CA TYR A 476 8.27 32.20 17.05
C TYR A 476 7.53 31.10 17.82
N LEU A 477 6.95 30.12 17.11
CA LEU A 477 6.30 28.96 17.75
C LEU A 477 7.28 28.18 18.64
N VAL A 478 8.48 27.92 18.13
CA VAL A 478 9.52 27.21 18.89
C VAL A 478 9.93 27.99 20.14
N LYS A 479 10.09 29.31 20.05
CA LYS A 479 10.38 30.18 21.22
C LYS A 479 9.26 30.11 22.26
N ARG A 480 8.00 30.19 21.83
CA ARG A 480 6.83 30.06 22.72
C ARG A 480 6.74 28.70 23.39
N LEU A 481 7.08 27.61 22.68
CA LEU A 481 7.13 26.27 23.26
C LEU A 481 8.21 26.17 24.35
N LYS A 482 9.42 26.70 24.09
CA LYS A 482 10.49 26.72 25.09
C LYS A 482 10.11 27.50 26.35
N ALA A 483 9.43 28.64 26.18
CA ALA A 483 8.98 29.48 27.29
C ALA A 483 7.95 28.80 28.21
N ARG A 484 7.27 27.73 27.76
CA ARG A 484 6.28 26.99 28.55
C ARG A 484 6.89 26.00 29.57
N GLY A 485 8.21 25.95 29.74
CA GLY A 485 8.84 25.22 30.84
C GLY A 485 9.44 23.86 30.50
N GLY A 486 10.15 23.72 29.38
CA GLY A 486 11.01 22.55 29.20
C GLY A 486 11.76 22.48 27.87
N PRO A 487 12.97 21.88 27.85
CA PRO A 487 13.63 21.49 26.60
C PRO A 487 12.74 20.49 25.87
N VAL A 488 12.96 20.35 24.56
CA VAL A 488 12.41 19.25 23.76
C VAL A 488 13.07 17.95 24.25
N SER A 489 12.68 17.48 25.44
CA SER A 489 13.05 16.17 25.92
C SER A 489 12.42 15.18 24.95
N ARG A 490 13.30 14.37 24.35
CA ARG A 490 12.88 13.14 23.67
C ARG A 490 11.82 12.44 24.54
N PRO A 491 10.82 11.81 23.92
CA PRO A 491 9.79 11.10 24.66
C PRO A 491 10.45 10.17 25.71
N PRO A 492 9.82 9.98 26.88
CA PRO A 492 10.38 9.20 27.99
C PRO A 492 10.91 7.86 27.48
N ALA A 493 12.01 7.37 28.08
CA ALA A 493 12.80 6.23 27.58
C ALA A 493 12.03 4.90 27.40
N GLY A 494 10.76 4.82 27.79
CA GLY A 494 9.85 3.70 27.52
C GLY A 494 8.93 3.87 26.30
N VAL A 495 8.83 5.06 25.71
CA VAL A 495 8.06 5.35 24.50
C VAL A 495 9.01 5.85 23.42
N ARG A 496 9.89 4.97 22.93
CA ARG A 496 10.49 5.18 21.61
C ARG A 496 9.36 5.12 20.59
N GLU A 497 8.75 6.26 20.25
CA GLU A 497 7.90 6.34 19.05
C GLU A 497 8.73 5.75 17.89
N PRO A 498 8.23 4.73 17.17
CA PRO A 498 8.89 4.25 15.98
C PRO A 498 9.13 5.46 15.09
N ARG A 499 10.38 5.74 14.72
CA ARG A 499 10.70 6.82 13.76
C ARG A 499 9.70 6.74 12.62
N GLU A 500 8.91 7.80 12.42
CA GLU A 500 7.82 7.82 11.43
C GLU A 500 8.35 7.35 10.08
N GLN A 501 7.78 6.24 9.61
CA GLN A 501 8.23 5.49 8.44
C GLN A 501 7.51 6.07 7.22
N PRO A 502 8.10 6.02 6.01
CA PRO A 502 7.36 6.40 4.82
C PRO A 502 6.13 5.53 4.66
N VAL A 503 5.02 6.15 4.28
CA VAL A 503 3.74 5.48 4.05
C VAL A 503 3.36 5.70 2.59
N LEU A 504 3.08 4.61 1.87
CA LEU A 504 2.79 4.52 0.43
C LEU A 504 3.87 5.15 -0.46
N GLY A 505 5.12 5.10 0.00
CA GLY A 505 6.27 5.65 -0.70
C GLY A 505 6.37 7.17 -0.68
N LEU A 506 5.47 7.84 0.02
CA LEU A 506 5.56 9.28 0.20
C LEU A 506 6.70 9.62 1.18
N PRO A 507 7.56 10.60 0.84
CA PRO A 507 8.65 11.02 1.71
C PRO A 507 8.14 11.55 3.06
N PRO A 508 8.80 11.23 4.18
CA PRO A 508 8.41 11.73 5.49
C PRO A 508 8.77 13.22 5.69
N ASN A 509 9.64 13.80 4.86
CA ASN A 509 9.93 15.24 4.86
C ASN A 509 10.57 15.70 3.53
N PRO A 510 9.84 15.79 2.41
CA PRO A 510 10.40 16.16 1.11
C PRO A 510 11.20 17.47 1.11
N GLY A 511 10.85 18.47 1.92
CA GLY A 511 11.65 19.71 2.01
C GLY A 511 13.07 19.47 2.58
N GLN A 512 13.14 18.76 3.71
CA GLN A 512 14.43 18.36 4.29
C GLN A 512 15.16 17.36 3.41
N ASP A 513 14.42 16.46 2.76
CA ASP A 513 14.99 15.48 1.87
C ASP A 513 15.63 16.19 0.65
N ILE A 514 14.99 17.20 0.06
CA ILE A 514 15.58 18.03 -1.01
C ILE A 514 16.86 18.74 -0.53
N GLU A 515 16.84 19.35 0.67
CA GLU A 515 18.03 19.97 1.25
C GLU A 515 19.16 18.94 1.47
N ASP A 516 18.83 17.76 2.01
CA ASP A 516 19.75 16.65 2.20
C ASP A 516 20.30 16.15 0.87
N ALA A 517 19.49 16.13 -0.20
CA ALA A 517 19.90 15.76 -1.54
C ALA A 517 20.87 16.78 -2.15
N VAL A 518 20.59 18.08 -2.01
CA VAL A 518 21.52 19.15 -2.42
C VAL A 518 22.84 19.00 -1.67
N ASN A 519 22.79 18.73 -0.38
CA ASN A 519 23.98 18.52 0.44
C ASN A 519 24.73 17.23 0.09
N GLU A 520 24.03 16.16 -0.27
CA GLU A 520 24.62 14.89 -0.74
C GLU A 520 25.30 15.07 -2.09
N VAL A 521 24.64 15.74 -3.05
CA VAL A 521 25.21 16.06 -4.37
C VAL A 521 26.42 16.97 -4.23
N LYS A 522 26.36 18.01 -3.38
CA LYS A 522 27.51 18.86 -3.07
C LYS A 522 28.68 18.04 -2.53
N ARG A 523 28.45 17.15 -1.56
CA ARG A 523 29.47 16.25 -1.02
C ARG A 523 30.01 15.27 -2.05
N GLU A 524 29.17 14.72 -2.91
CA GLU A 524 29.57 13.78 -3.96
C GLU A 524 30.43 14.49 -5.01
N ILE A 525 30.08 15.72 -5.38
CA ILE A 525 30.90 16.58 -6.24
C ILE A 525 32.22 16.93 -5.56
N GLU A 526 32.22 17.29 -4.28
CA GLU A 526 33.46 17.53 -3.51
C GLU A 526 34.35 16.29 -3.44
N LEU A 527 33.78 15.11 -3.22
CA LEU A 527 34.50 13.84 -3.23
C LEU A 527 35.07 13.49 -4.61
N ARG A 528 34.32 13.79 -5.68
CA ARG A 528 34.78 13.60 -7.07
C ARG A 528 35.85 14.63 -7.46
N LYS A 529 35.74 15.87 -7.00
CA LYS A 529 36.79 16.90 -7.13
C LYS A 529 38.06 16.52 -6.38
N ARG A 530 37.95 15.97 -5.17
CA ARG A 530 39.08 15.41 -4.40
C ARG A 530 39.73 14.20 -5.08
N ARG A 531 39.01 13.51 -5.98
CA ARG A 531 39.50 12.40 -6.82
C ARG A 531 39.98 12.84 -8.21
N GLY A 532 40.17 14.14 -8.44
CA GLY A 532 40.74 14.68 -9.69
C GLY A 532 39.77 14.84 -10.86
N SER A 533 38.45 14.77 -10.64
CA SER A 533 37.45 14.99 -11.69
C SER A 533 37.12 16.48 -11.88
N VAL A 534 37.19 16.98 -13.11
CA VAL A 534 37.12 18.41 -13.50
C VAL A 534 35.69 18.96 -13.69
N VAL A 535 34.65 18.27 -13.19
CA VAL A 535 33.27 18.77 -13.39
C VAL A 535 32.92 19.81 -12.31
N THR A 536 32.99 21.09 -12.68
CA THR A 536 32.40 22.21 -11.94
C THR A 536 30.95 22.43 -12.35
N MET A 537 30.14 23.01 -11.45
CA MET A 537 28.81 23.51 -11.80
C MET A 537 28.97 24.53 -12.94
N PRO A 538 28.31 24.37 -14.09
CA PRO A 538 28.34 25.41 -15.10
C PRO A 538 27.75 26.69 -14.50
N SER A 539 28.51 27.77 -14.58
CA SER A 539 28.00 29.09 -14.19
C SER A 539 26.80 29.45 -15.09
N GLY A 540 25.92 30.35 -14.63
CA GLY A 540 24.81 30.82 -15.45
C GLY A 540 25.26 31.39 -16.81
N GLN A 541 26.50 31.88 -16.90
CA GLN A 541 27.13 32.35 -18.13
C GLN A 541 27.62 31.20 -19.02
N GLU A 542 28.20 30.14 -18.45
CA GLU A 542 28.62 28.95 -19.20
C GLU A 542 27.42 28.17 -19.75
N LEU A 543 26.32 28.12 -18.99
CA LEU A 543 25.07 27.53 -19.45
C LEU A 543 24.46 28.33 -20.60
N LYS A 544 24.50 29.68 -20.52
CA LYS A 544 24.04 30.56 -21.59
C LYS A 544 24.89 30.39 -22.85
N ALA A 545 26.21 30.35 -22.73
CA ALA A 545 27.12 30.15 -23.86
C ALA A 545 26.92 28.79 -24.55
N ALA A 546 26.76 27.70 -23.79
CA ALA A 546 26.50 26.37 -24.35
C ALA A 546 25.13 26.25 -25.05
N VAL A 547 24.15 27.06 -24.63
CA VAL A 547 22.83 27.14 -25.27
C VAL A 547 22.88 28.01 -26.54
N GLU A 548 23.62 29.13 -26.52
CA GLU A 548 23.86 29.97 -27.70
C GLU A 548 24.63 29.22 -28.79
N GLU A 549 25.62 28.42 -28.40
CA GLU A 549 26.41 27.57 -29.31
C GLU A 549 25.55 26.50 -29.99
N LYS A 550 24.65 25.84 -29.24
CA LYS A 550 23.71 24.86 -29.81
C LYS A 550 22.61 25.48 -30.66
N LEU A 551 22.23 26.73 -30.40
CA LEU A 551 21.18 27.44 -31.12
C LEU A 551 21.71 28.26 -32.31
N GLY A 552 23.04 28.40 -32.45
CA GLY A 552 23.66 29.18 -33.53
C GLY A 552 23.34 30.68 -33.50
N ARG A 553 22.84 31.20 -32.36
CA ARG A 553 22.48 32.61 -32.19
C ARG A 553 22.60 33.03 -30.73
N LYS A 554 22.97 34.30 -30.48
CA LYS A 554 23.06 34.88 -29.14
C LYS A 554 21.66 35.07 -28.53
N LEU A 555 21.54 34.82 -27.22
CA LEU A 555 20.30 34.90 -26.42
C LEU A 555 20.18 36.20 -25.64
#